data_AF-A0A1C6TNA6-F1
#
_entry.id   AF-A0A1C6TNA6-F1
#
_cell.length_a   1.000
_cell.length_b   1.000
_cell.length_c   1.000
_cell.angle_alpha   90.00
_cell.angle_beta   90.00
_cell.angle_gamma   90.00
#
_symmetry.space_group_name_H-M   'P 1'
#
loop_
_entity.id
_entity.type
_entity.pdbx_description
1 polymer ?
#
loop_
_entity_poly.entity_id
_entity_poly.type
_entity_poly.pdbx_seq_one_letter_code
_entity_poly.pdbx_strand_id
1 'polypeptide(L)'
;MTAPIPIASGMRLTPARLNLPAWTPYTPTWTAQTTNPVLSNGTLIGRHRYLDAETVQVRIVLRPGSTTTYGSGQYRFALPVPAVAGGPDPLLQATCLMGGALYRLVGWANAATAAQSFVSMYRDNATTEQLSAWNNTAPIAFANGHSFGMSGIYYVA
;
A
#
# COMPACT_ATOMS: atom_id res chain seq x y z
N MET A 1 14.01 6.69 8.27
CA MET A 1 13.76 7.38 9.55
C MET A 1 13.71 6.32 10.64
N THR A 2 14.29 6.60 11.81
CA THR A 2 14.16 5.74 12.99
C THR A 2 12.76 5.89 13.60
N ALA A 3 12.22 4.83 14.17
CA ALA A 3 10.95 4.86 14.88
C ALA A 3 10.94 5.97 15.96
N PRO A 4 9.83 6.71 16.13
CA PRO A 4 9.71 7.73 17.16
C PRO A 4 9.75 7.09 18.56
N ILE A 5 10.39 7.77 19.50
CA ILE A 5 10.46 7.31 20.90
C ILE A 5 9.05 7.41 21.51
N PRO A 6 8.47 6.33 22.04
CA PRO A 6 7.14 6.35 22.65
C PRO A 6 7.03 7.39 23.78
N ILE A 7 5.84 7.99 23.92
CA ILE A 7 5.51 8.84 25.07
C ILE A 7 5.05 7.93 26.21
N ALA A 8 5.85 7.81 27.27
CA ALA A 8 5.47 7.05 28.47
C ALA A 8 4.79 7.94 29.52
N SER A 9 4.01 7.31 30.42
CA SER A 9 3.41 7.99 31.57
C SER A 9 4.49 8.67 32.43
N GLY A 10 4.20 9.88 32.90
CA GLY A 10 5.14 10.69 33.71
C GLY A 10 6.26 11.37 32.91
N MET A 11 6.34 11.18 31.58
CA MET A 11 7.32 11.89 30.77
C MET A 11 6.91 13.34 30.53
N ARG A 12 7.91 14.24 30.57
CA ARG A 12 7.72 15.64 30.14
C ARG A 12 7.42 15.66 28.63
N LEU A 13 6.24 16.16 28.27
CA LEU A 13 5.90 16.50 26.90
C LEU A 13 6.72 17.73 26.49
N THR A 14 7.52 17.59 25.44
CA THR A 14 8.24 18.70 24.82
C THR A 14 7.73 18.88 23.40
N PRO A 15 7.86 20.08 22.80
CA PRO A 15 7.49 20.29 21.40
C PRO A 15 8.17 19.29 20.44
N ALA A 16 9.42 18.90 20.73
CA ALA A 16 10.15 17.90 19.98
C ALA A 16 9.48 16.50 20.00
N ARG A 17 8.75 16.17 21.06
CA ARG A 17 8.00 14.91 21.20
C ARG A 17 6.60 14.94 20.63
N LEU A 18 6.02 16.14 20.48
CA LEU A 18 4.72 16.33 19.82
C LEU A 18 4.87 16.46 18.31
N ASN A 19 6.09 16.70 17.81
CA ASN A 19 6.35 16.81 16.39
C ASN A 19 6.09 15.46 15.71
N LEU A 20 4.94 15.35 15.02
CA LEU A 20 4.61 14.16 14.25
C LEU A 20 5.71 13.92 13.22
N PRO A 21 6.20 12.67 13.06
CA PRO A 21 7.24 12.40 12.09
C PRO A 21 6.78 12.81 10.69
N ALA A 22 7.64 13.58 10.03
CA ALA A 22 7.38 14.08 8.69
C ALA A 22 7.24 12.91 7.71
N TRP A 23 6.45 13.13 6.66
CA TRP A 23 6.32 12.16 5.57
C TRP A 23 7.68 11.96 4.89
N THR A 24 8.17 10.73 4.91
CA THR A 24 9.36 10.32 4.16
C THR A 24 8.93 9.80 2.80
N PRO A 25 9.39 10.41 1.69
CA PRO A 25 9.13 9.89 0.36
C PRO A 25 9.88 8.57 0.15
N TYR A 26 9.28 7.68 -0.62
CA TYR A 26 9.94 6.48 -1.12
C TYR A 26 9.32 6.09 -2.46
N THR A 27 9.99 5.23 -3.22
CA THR A 27 9.48 4.71 -4.49
C THR A 27 9.09 3.25 -4.30
N PRO A 28 7.80 2.93 -4.17
CA PRO A 28 7.34 1.55 -4.12
C PRO A 28 7.72 0.82 -5.41
N THR A 29 8.00 -0.47 -5.32
CA THR A 29 8.02 -1.35 -6.50
C THR A 29 6.61 -1.88 -6.73
N TRP A 30 6.12 -1.82 -7.97
CA TRP A 30 4.87 -2.48 -8.38
C TRP A 30 5.20 -3.82 -9.02
N THR A 31 4.67 -4.90 -8.45
CA THR A 31 4.89 -6.27 -8.92
C THR A 31 3.55 -6.97 -9.12
N ALA A 32 3.58 -8.12 -9.78
CA ALA A 32 2.44 -9.01 -9.84
C ALA A 32 2.89 -10.46 -9.63
N GLN A 33 1.97 -11.32 -9.21
CA GLN A 33 2.29 -12.68 -8.83
C GLN A 33 2.91 -13.53 -9.97
N THR A 34 2.57 -13.25 -11.23
CA THR A 34 3.00 -14.08 -12.37
C THR A 34 4.00 -13.36 -13.26
N THR A 35 3.65 -12.20 -13.82
CA THR A 35 4.58 -11.38 -14.61
C THR A 35 4.54 -9.94 -14.14
N ASN A 36 5.70 -9.35 -13.89
CA ASN A 36 5.76 -8.01 -13.33
C ASN A 36 5.38 -6.92 -14.36
N PRO A 37 4.60 -5.91 -13.95
CA PRO A 37 4.41 -4.68 -14.71
C PRO A 37 5.72 -3.91 -14.91
N VAL A 38 5.83 -3.18 -16.02
CA VAL A 38 6.94 -2.25 -16.28
C VAL A 38 6.36 -0.85 -16.42
N LEU A 39 6.70 0.04 -15.48
CA LEU A 39 6.09 1.36 -15.37
C LEU A 39 6.47 2.30 -16.53
N SER A 40 7.73 2.26 -16.98
CA SER A 40 8.25 3.13 -18.04
C SER A 40 7.94 4.62 -17.81
N ASN A 41 7.09 5.24 -18.64
CA ASN A 41 6.68 6.66 -18.54
C ASN A 41 5.54 6.94 -17.54
N GLY A 42 5.11 5.94 -16.76
CA GLY A 42 4.15 6.13 -15.67
C GLY A 42 4.77 6.74 -14.41
N THR A 43 3.94 7.07 -13.44
CA THR A 43 4.35 7.62 -12.13
C THR A 43 3.91 6.69 -11.02
N LEU A 44 4.84 6.29 -10.16
CA LEU A 44 4.57 5.54 -8.93
C LEU A 44 5.31 6.21 -7.79
N ILE A 45 4.56 6.79 -6.86
CA ILE A 45 5.12 7.53 -5.73
C ILE A 45 4.55 7.00 -4.42
N GLY A 46 5.41 6.92 -3.42
CA GLY A 46 5.05 6.52 -2.07
C GLY A 46 5.51 7.56 -1.06
N ARG A 47 4.82 7.60 0.07
CA ARG A 47 5.31 8.26 1.28
C ARG A 47 4.85 7.51 2.51
N HIS A 48 5.66 7.53 3.55
CA HIS A 48 5.33 6.90 4.82
C HIS A 48 5.74 7.77 6.00
N ARG A 49 5.16 7.48 7.16
CA ARG A 49 5.61 8.00 8.45
C ARG A 49 5.26 6.99 9.53
N TYR A 50 6.10 6.87 10.53
CA TYR A 50 5.75 6.15 11.75
C TYR A 50 4.63 6.92 12.48
N LEU A 51 3.71 6.24 13.16
CA LEU A 51 2.80 6.91 14.09
C LEU A 51 3.28 6.69 15.53
N ASP A 52 3.84 5.52 15.79
CA ASP A 52 4.57 5.13 16.99
C ASP A 52 5.69 4.14 16.61
N ALA A 53 6.17 3.35 17.57
CA ALA A 53 7.23 2.37 17.32
C ALA A 53 6.75 1.13 16.53
N GLU A 54 5.45 0.82 16.56
CA GLU A 54 4.87 -0.44 16.06
C GLU A 54 3.97 -0.21 14.85
N THR A 55 3.70 1.05 14.48
CA THR A 55 2.76 1.39 13.40
C THR A 55 3.36 2.37 12.39
N VAL A 56 3.13 2.06 11.12
CA VAL A 56 3.52 2.90 9.98
C VAL A 56 2.29 3.27 9.17
N GLN A 57 2.10 4.58 8.94
CA GLN A 57 1.14 5.07 7.96
C GLN A 57 1.81 5.17 6.59
N VAL A 58 1.15 4.66 5.55
CA VAL A 58 1.66 4.67 4.18
C VAL A 58 0.63 5.25 3.22
N ARG A 59 1.13 5.91 2.17
CA ARG A 59 0.35 6.36 1.01
C ARG A 59 1.09 6.00 -0.27
N ILE A 60 0.37 5.47 -1.23
CA ILE A 60 0.89 5.12 -2.56
C ILE A 60 -0.05 5.68 -3.62
N VAL A 61 0.51 6.25 -4.68
CA VAL A 61 -0.21 6.70 -5.87
C VAL A 61 0.46 6.15 -7.11
N LEU A 62 -0.33 5.54 -7.99
CA LEU A 62 0.10 5.01 -9.28
C LEU A 62 -0.72 5.66 -10.41
N ARG A 63 -0.04 6.14 -11.44
CA ARG A 63 -0.61 6.62 -12.69
C ARG A 63 0.15 5.95 -13.84
N PRO A 64 -0.42 4.95 -14.51
CA PRO A 64 0.20 4.35 -15.69
C PRO A 64 0.40 5.38 -16.79
N GLY A 65 1.48 5.24 -17.53
CA GLY A 65 1.72 5.99 -18.77
C GLY A 65 1.36 5.17 -20.01
N SER A 66 1.47 5.79 -21.17
CA SER A 66 1.16 5.15 -22.46
C SER A 66 2.06 3.95 -22.81
N THR A 67 3.24 3.85 -22.20
CA THR A 67 4.22 2.76 -22.43
C THR A 67 4.31 1.79 -21.25
N THR A 68 3.42 1.93 -20.26
CA THR A 68 3.34 1.01 -19.13
C THR A 68 2.83 -0.35 -19.58
N THR A 69 3.53 -1.43 -19.18
CA THR A 69 3.01 -2.79 -19.28
C THR A 69 2.39 -3.20 -17.94
N TYR A 70 1.34 -4.02 -17.99
CA TYR A 70 0.49 -4.30 -16.82
C TYR A 70 0.76 -5.66 -16.17
N GLY A 71 1.66 -6.47 -16.72
CA GLY A 71 1.96 -7.78 -16.15
C GLY A 71 0.74 -8.69 -16.03
N SER A 72 0.80 -9.67 -15.12
CA SER A 72 -0.29 -10.61 -14.84
C SER A 72 -0.21 -11.20 -13.43
N GLY A 73 -1.36 -11.64 -12.91
CA GLY A 73 -1.50 -12.13 -11.53
C GLY A 73 -1.84 -11.01 -10.56
N GLN A 74 -1.95 -11.35 -9.27
CA GLN A 74 -2.34 -10.40 -8.23
C GLN A 74 -1.31 -9.27 -8.11
N TYR A 75 -1.78 -8.02 -8.16
CA TYR A 75 -0.93 -6.86 -7.96
C TYR A 75 -0.47 -6.71 -6.51
N ARG A 76 0.79 -6.29 -6.38
CA ARG A 76 1.47 -6.06 -5.10
C ARG A 76 2.31 -4.79 -5.16
N PHE A 77 2.38 -4.07 -4.06
CA PHE A 77 3.23 -2.88 -3.93
C PHE A 77 4.21 -3.05 -2.77
N ALA A 78 5.48 -2.71 -2.99
CA ALA A 78 6.49 -2.78 -1.93
C ALA A 78 6.15 -1.81 -0.79
N LEU A 79 6.34 -2.29 0.45
CA LEU A 79 6.25 -1.49 1.65
C LEU A 79 7.64 -0.90 1.97
N PRO A 80 7.69 0.29 2.60
CA PRO A 80 8.96 0.92 2.96
C PRO A 80 9.68 0.20 4.10
N VAL A 81 8.92 -0.52 4.94
CA VAL A 81 9.38 -1.35 6.06
C VAL A 81 8.56 -2.63 6.04
N PRO A 82 9.16 -3.81 6.25
CA PRO A 82 8.41 -5.07 6.32
C PRO A 82 7.32 -5.01 7.40
N ALA A 83 6.12 -5.44 7.05
CA ALA A 83 5.03 -5.58 7.99
C ALA A 83 5.24 -6.81 8.86
N VAL A 84 4.83 -6.74 10.13
CA VAL A 84 5.04 -7.78 11.14
C VAL A 84 4.21 -9.04 10.86
N ALA A 85 4.79 -10.22 11.09
CA ALA A 85 4.08 -11.49 11.02
C ALA A 85 3.02 -11.58 12.13
N GLY A 86 1.82 -12.07 11.81
CA GLY A 86 0.78 -12.32 12.81
C GLY A 86 0.28 -11.08 13.56
N GLY A 87 0.63 -9.88 13.10
CA GLY A 87 0.05 -8.63 13.63
C GLY A 87 -1.42 -8.48 13.23
N PRO A 88 -2.14 -7.52 13.82
CA PRO A 88 -3.53 -7.25 13.46
C PRO A 88 -3.66 -7.00 11.96
N ASP A 89 -4.77 -7.47 11.39
CA ASP A 89 -5.03 -7.38 9.95
C ASP A 89 -5.15 -5.92 9.50
N PRO A 90 -4.17 -5.37 8.76
CA PRO A 90 -4.16 -3.97 8.41
C PRO A 90 -5.03 -3.79 7.15
N LEU A 91 -6.12 -3.03 7.29
CA LEU A 91 -6.93 -2.60 6.16
C LEU A 91 -6.34 -1.33 5.54
N LEU A 92 -5.55 -1.50 4.47
CA LEU A 92 -5.15 -0.38 3.63
C LEU A 92 -6.26 -0.12 2.62
N GLN A 93 -6.95 1.01 2.75
CA GLN A 93 -7.99 1.35 1.79
C GLN A 93 -7.38 1.90 0.52
N ALA A 94 -7.93 1.47 -0.61
CA ALA A 94 -7.52 1.93 -1.92
C ALA A 94 -8.72 2.26 -2.80
N THR A 95 -8.52 3.24 -3.67
CA THR A 95 -9.47 3.61 -4.71
C THR A 95 -8.74 3.64 -6.05
N CYS A 96 -9.45 3.24 -7.09
CA CYS A 96 -8.91 3.24 -8.44
C CYS A 96 -9.94 3.82 -9.41
N LEU A 97 -9.56 4.87 -10.14
CA LEU A 97 -10.32 5.40 -11.25
C LEU A 97 -9.94 4.62 -12.51
N MET A 98 -10.88 3.86 -13.06
CA MET A 98 -10.68 3.04 -14.25
C MET A 98 -11.92 3.12 -15.13
N GLY A 99 -11.77 3.28 -16.45
CA GLY A 99 -12.90 3.34 -17.38
C GLY A 99 -13.95 4.42 -17.06
N GLY A 100 -13.57 5.49 -16.35
CA GLY A 100 -14.47 6.56 -15.91
C GLY A 100 -15.24 6.29 -14.61
N ALA A 101 -15.05 5.15 -13.95
CA ALA A 101 -15.70 4.79 -12.69
C ALA A 101 -14.68 4.61 -11.55
N LEU A 102 -15.13 4.86 -10.32
CA LEU A 102 -14.35 4.61 -9.11
C LEU A 102 -14.58 3.18 -8.61
N TYR A 103 -13.50 2.46 -8.39
CA TYR A 103 -13.50 1.12 -7.81
C TYR A 103 -12.87 1.16 -6.42
N ARG A 104 -13.54 0.51 -5.46
CA ARG A 104 -12.98 0.26 -4.12
C ARG A 104 -12.07 -0.96 -4.20
N LEU A 105 -10.88 -0.81 -3.63
CA LEU A 105 -9.86 -1.85 -3.51
C LEU A 105 -9.37 -1.88 -2.06
N VAL A 106 -8.79 -3.01 -1.66
CA VAL A 106 -8.21 -3.18 -0.33
C VAL A 106 -6.82 -3.78 -0.45
N GLY A 107 -5.87 -3.21 0.27
CA GLY A 107 -4.53 -3.74 0.44
C GLY A 107 -4.43 -4.54 1.72
N TRP A 108 -3.75 -5.69 1.63
CA TRP A 108 -3.45 -6.56 2.75
C TRP A 108 -1.94 -6.75 2.88
N ALA A 109 -1.39 -6.34 4.02
CA ALA A 109 0.06 -6.27 4.23
C ALA A 109 0.63 -7.37 5.13
N ASN A 110 -0.18 -8.16 5.84
CA ASN A 110 0.31 -9.15 6.81
C ASN A 110 0.04 -10.58 6.36
N ALA A 111 0.86 -11.53 6.80
CA ALA A 111 0.51 -12.94 6.80
C ALA A 111 0.58 -13.46 8.23
N ALA A 112 -0.27 -14.45 8.56
CA ALA A 112 -0.34 -15.02 9.90
C ALA A 112 1.02 -15.58 10.39
N THR A 113 1.90 -15.98 9.46
CA THR A 113 3.13 -16.72 9.76
C THR A 113 4.42 -16.06 9.25
N ALA A 114 4.33 -14.97 8.49
CA ALA A 114 5.52 -14.36 7.87
C ALA A 114 5.41 -12.84 7.76
N ALA A 115 6.55 -12.17 7.98
CA ALA A 115 6.70 -10.75 7.70
C ALA A 115 6.68 -10.52 6.19
N GLN A 116 6.01 -9.46 5.75
CA GLN A 116 5.85 -9.17 4.32
C GLN A 116 6.45 -7.82 3.97
N SER A 117 7.22 -7.76 2.89
CA SER A 117 7.78 -6.50 2.36
C SER A 117 6.88 -5.85 1.31
N PHE A 118 5.63 -6.30 1.18
CA PHE A 118 4.67 -5.81 0.20
C PHE A 118 3.24 -5.88 0.72
N VAL A 119 2.37 -5.09 0.11
CA VAL A 119 0.92 -5.16 0.27
C VAL A 119 0.30 -5.81 -0.96
N SER A 120 -0.49 -6.86 -0.76
CA SER A 120 -1.24 -7.53 -1.81
C SER A 120 -2.58 -6.85 -2.02
N MET A 121 -2.96 -6.66 -3.28
CA MET A 121 -4.18 -5.92 -3.61
C MET A 121 -5.35 -6.83 -3.93
N TYR A 122 -6.50 -6.40 -3.46
CA TYR A 122 -7.77 -7.08 -3.59
C TYR A 122 -8.86 -6.13 -4.06
N ARG A 123 -9.88 -6.72 -4.67
CA ARG A 123 -11.12 -6.10 -5.12
C ARG A 123 -12.30 -6.89 -4.57
N ASP A 124 -13.48 -6.32 -4.67
CA ASP A 124 -14.71 -7.06 -4.37
C ASP A 124 -14.88 -8.23 -5.36
N ASN A 125 -15.36 -9.36 -4.83
CA ASN A 125 -15.79 -10.48 -5.64
C ASN A 125 -17.27 -10.31 -6.01
N ALA A 126 -17.61 -10.57 -7.26
CA ALA A 126 -18.98 -10.45 -7.75
C ALA A 126 -19.88 -11.63 -7.34
N THR A 127 -19.29 -12.75 -6.89
CA THR A 127 -20.03 -14.02 -6.66
C THR A 127 -20.09 -14.46 -5.21
N THR A 128 -19.12 -14.07 -4.39
CA THR A 128 -19.05 -14.46 -2.97
C THR A 128 -18.71 -13.26 -2.11
N GLU A 129 -18.89 -13.40 -0.80
CA GLU A 129 -18.53 -12.37 0.19
C GLU A 129 -17.01 -12.28 0.44
N GLN A 130 -16.20 -13.13 -0.20
CA GLN A 130 -14.75 -13.09 -0.10
C GLN A 130 -14.17 -12.06 -1.05
N LEU A 131 -13.00 -11.48 -0.73
CA LEU A 131 -12.30 -10.62 -1.67
C LEU A 131 -11.62 -11.43 -2.78
N SER A 132 -11.50 -10.85 -3.97
CA SER A 132 -10.79 -11.43 -5.12
C SER A 132 -9.52 -10.63 -5.43
N ALA A 133 -8.54 -11.25 -6.09
CA ALA A 133 -7.31 -10.56 -6.48
C ALA A 133 -7.60 -9.41 -7.46
N TRP A 134 -6.99 -8.25 -7.22
CA TRP A 134 -6.88 -7.20 -8.24
C TRP A 134 -5.73 -7.54 -9.19
N ASN A 135 -5.99 -7.54 -10.50
CA ASN A 135 -5.04 -7.93 -11.54
C ASN A 135 -5.23 -7.10 -12.82
N ASN A 136 -4.53 -7.46 -13.89
CA ASN A 136 -4.51 -6.70 -15.13
C ASN A 136 -5.82 -6.72 -15.93
N THR A 137 -6.71 -7.69 -15.71
CA THR A 137 -7.98 -7.82 -16.46
C THR A 137 -9.21 -7.55 -15.62
N ALA A 138 -9.08 -7.54 -14.30
CA ALA A 138 -10.22 -7.44 -13.39
C ALA A 138 -9.95 -6.46 -12.24
N PRO A 139 -10.92 -5.63 -11.80
CA PRO A 139 -12.35 -5.67 -12.15
C PRO A 139 -12.66 -5.26 -13.58
N ILE A 140 -11.78 -4.44 -14.18
CA ILE A 140 -11.69 -4.21 -15.62
C ILE A 140 -10.20 -4.13 -15.99
N ALA A 141 -9.88 -4.13 -17.28
CA ALA A 141 -8.51 -4.00 -17.74
C ALA A 141 -7.88 -2.69 -17.25
N PHE A 142 -6.72 -2.77 -16.59
CA PHE A 142 -5.98 -1.58 -16.17
C PHE A 142 -5.20 -1.00 -17.36
N ALA A 143 -5.24 0.32 -17.54
CA ALA A 143 -4.80 0.97 -18.77
C ALA A 143 -4.29 2.40 -18.52
N ASN A 144 -3.71 3.00 -19.57
CA ASN A 144 -3.29 4.39 -19.55
C ASN A 144 -4.52 5.31 -19.35
N GLY A 145 -4.34 6.40 -18.60
CA GLY A 145 -5.43 7.29 -18.20
C GLY A 145 -6.18 6.85 -16.94
N HIS A 146 -5.88 5.66 -16.40
CA HIS A 146 -6.39 5.23 -15.09
C HIS A 146 -5.51 5.77 -13.96
N SER A 147 -6.02 5.72 -12.72
CA SER A 147 -5.22 6.11 -11.55
C SER A 147 -5.59 5.30 -10.32
N PHE A 148 -4.59 4.93 -9.54
CA PHE A 148 -4.74 4.22 -8.28
C PHE A 148 -4.18 5.05 -7.12
N GLY A 149 -4.90 5.07 -6.01
CA GLY A 149 -4.47 5.66 -4.75
C GLY A 149 -4.76 4.72 -3.60
N MET A 150 -3.80 4.58 -2.68
CA MET A 150 -3.94 3.78 -1.48
C MET A 150 -3.40 4.52 -0.27
N SER A 151 -4.07 4.35 0.86
CA SER A 151 -3.58 4.83 2.13
C SER A 151 -4.06 3.96 3.28
N GLY A 152 -3.23 3.82 4.30
CA GLY A 152 -3.61 3.08 5.50
C GLY A 152 -2.49 3.03 6.52
N ILE A 153 -2.73 2.29 7.58
CA ILE A 153 -1.77 1.98 8.63
C ILE A 153 -1.49 0.48 8.55
N TYR A 154 -0.24 0.10 8.76
CA TYR A 154 0.16 -1.28 8.95
C TYR A 154 1.14 -1.38 10.12
N TYR A 155 1.26 -2.59 10.65
CA TYR A 155 2.06 -2.87 11.84
C TYR A 155 3.45 -3.34 11.46
N VAL A 156 4.44 -2.89 12.23
CA VAL A 156 5.86 -3.23 12.09
C VAL A 156 6.39 -3.71 13.44
N ALA A 157 7.52 -4.41 13.42
CA ALA A 157 8.21 -4.88 14.61
C ALA A 157 9.07 -3.79 15.25
#